data_AF-A0A6G0VTN9-F1
#
_entry.id   AF-A0A6G0VTN9-F1
#
_cell.length_a   1.000
_cell.length_b   1.000
_cell.length_c   1.000
_cell.angle_alpha   90.00
_cell.angle_beta   90.00
_cell.angle_gamma   90.00
#
_symmetry.space_group_name_H-M   'P 1'
#
loop_
_entity.id
_entity.type
_entity.pdbx_description
1 polymer ?
#
loop_
_entity_poly.entity_id
_entity_poly.type
_entity_poly.pdbx_seq_one_letter_code
_entity_poly.pdbx_strand_id
1 'polypeptide(L)'
;MVEYKNCKKKLPCIQPNQSTHCNGFQTIVPTISPEHIFIEIIFWKGENIEHSNDAGCTMDIKLCDIPQILNLDSVAYELRGVIHYRRARTYVKRCGKNWELFDDLKKKAVPIKETTKVSCELLLYTILAYVSIK
;
A
#
# COMPACT_ATOMS: atom_id res chain seq x y z
N MET A 1 -11.99 -13.64 1.54
CA MET A 1 -12.06 -12.97 0.23
C MET A 1 -12.27 -11.50 0.52
N VAL A 2 -11.23 -10.67 0.41
CA VAL A 2 -11.34 -9.22 0.65
C VAL A 2 -11.49 -8.59 -0.74
N GLU A 3 -12.71 -8.20 -1.10
CA GLU A 3 -12.95 -7.37 -2.28
C GLU A 3 -12.50 -5.95 -1.97
N TYR A 4 -11.43 -5.50 -2.64
CA TYR A 4 -11.11 -4.09 -2.68
C TYR A 4 -12.08 -3.41 -3.63
N LYS A 5 -13.09 -2.74 -3.07
CA LYS A 5 -13.99 -1.87 -3.83
C LYS A 5 -13.14 -0.81 -4.55
N ASN A 6 -13.22 -0.82 -5.88
CA ASN A 6 -12.73 0.26 -6.73
C ASN A 6 -13.13 1.61 -6.11
N CYS A 7 -12.15 2.37 -5.63
CA CYS A 7 -12.40 3.60 -4.89
C CYS A 7 -12.79 4.68 -5.90
N LYS A 8 -14.05 4.71 -6.31
CA LYS A 8 -14.65 5.78 -7.11
C LYS A 8 -14.74 7.04 -6.24
N LYS A 9 -13.62 7.72 -6.01
CA LYS A 9 -13.62 9.04 -5.37
C LYS A 9 -14.09 10.08 -6.37
N LYS A 10 -15.17 10.76 -6.00
CA LYS A 10 -15.68 11.93 -6.69
C LYS A 10 -14.85 13.13 -6.23
N LEU A 11 -13.94 13.61 -7.08
CA LEU A 11 -13.15 14.82 -6.79
C LEU A 11 -13.77 16.04 -7.50
N PRO A 12 -13.71 17.23 -6.88
CA PRO A 12 -14.14 18.48 -7.52
C PRO A 12 -13.17 18.86 -8.65
N CYS A 13 -13.71 19.42 -9.73
CA CYS A 13 -12.95 19.82 -10.91
C CYS A 13 -12.00 20.99 -10.55
N ILE A 14 -10.69 20.85 -10.76
CA ILE A 14 -9.72 21.96 -10.63
C ILE A 14 -9.53 22.59 -12.02
N GLN A 15 -10.02 23.81 -12.23
CA GLN A 15 -9.85 24.54 -13.50
C GLN A 15 -8.85 25.69 -13.36
N PRO A 16 -7.76 25.74 -14.15
CA PRO A 16 -7.09 26.98 -14.45
C PRO A 16 -7.87 27.69 -15.57
N ASN A 17 -8.55 28.77 -15.20
CA ASN A 17 -9.18 29.77 -16.07
C ASN A 17 -10.38 29.33 -16.94
N GLN A 18 -11.56 29.63 -16.39
CA GLN A 18 -12.82 30.09 -16.99
C GLN A 18 -13.35 29.44 -18.29
N SER A 19 -14.62 29.02 -18.16
CA SER A 19 -15.63 28.76 -19.20
C SER A 19 -15.82 27.32 -19.67
N THR A 20 -16.25 26.45 -18.75
CA THR A 20 -17.43 25.61 -18.93
C THR A 20 -17.86 25.09 -17.56
N HIS A 21 -19.12 25.31 -17.18
CA HIS A 21 -19.70 24.81 -15.93
C HIS A 21 -19.55 23.28 -15.87
N CYS A 22 -18.63 22.80 -15.02
CA CYS A 22 -18.48 21.38 -14.70
C CYS A 22 -19.64 20.97 -13.78
N ASN A 23 -20.77 20.52 -14.34
CA ASN A 23 -21.91 19.98 -13.57
C ASN A 23 -21.75 18.48 -13.25
N GLY A 24 -20.54 17.94 -13.34
CA GLY A 24 -20.29 16.50 -13.35
C GLY A 24 -19.32 16.04 -12.26
N PHE A 25 -19.50 14.81 -11.81
CA PHE A 25 -18.49 14.09 -11.04
C PHE A 25 -17.41 13.57 -11.99
N GLN A 26 -16.15 13.90 -11.72
CA GLN A 26 -15.04 13.26 -12.44
C GLN A 26 -14.84 11.85 -11.86
N THR A 27 -15.06 10.83 -12.69
CA THR A 27 -14.68 9.46 -12.33
C THR A 27 -13.22 9.29 -12.71
N ILE A 28 -12.35 9.17 -11.71
CA ILE A 28 -10.97 8.77 -11.95
C ILE A 28 -10.94 7.25 -12.05
N VAL A 29 -10.54 6.75 -13.21
CA VAL A 29 -10.19 5.34 -13.41
C VAL A 29 -8.67 5.29 -13.41
N PRO A 30 -8.02 4.91 -12.29
CA PRO A 30 -6.58 4.85 -12.24
C PRO A 30 -6.08 3.70 -13.12
N THR A 31 -5.02 3.94 -13.89
CA THR A 31 -4.27 2.86 -14.52
C THR A 31 -3.38 2.22 -13.46
N ILE A 32 -3.53 0.92 -13.26
CA ILE A 32 -2.72 0.17 -12.29
C ILE A 32 -1.40 -0.22 -12.95
N SER A 33 -0.30 -0.08 -12.21
CA SER A 33 1.01 -0.52 -12.67
C SER A 33 1.02 -2.04 -12.91
N PRO A 34 1.54 -2.51 -14.05
CA PRO A 34 1.56 -3.93 -14.37
C PRO A 34 2.52 -4.75 -13.49
N GLU A 35 3.43 -4.09 -12.77
CA GLU A 35 4.51 -4.79 -12.05
C GLU A 35 4.44 -4.61 -10.53
N HIS A 36 4.26 -3.37 -10.08
CA HIS A 36 4.47 -2.99 -8.68
C HIS A 36 3.35 -2.07 -8.20
N ILE A 37 2.80 -2.36 -7.02
CA ILE A 37 1.84 -1.49 -6.34
C ILE A 37 2.43 -1.08 -4.99
N PHE A 38 2.43 0.23 -4.77
CA PHE A 38 2.83 0.86 -3.51
C PHE A 38 1.56 1.41 -2.84
N ILE A 39 1.28 0.96 -1.62
CA ILE A 39 0.13 1.42 -0.84
C ILE A 39 0.63 2.10 0.42
N GLU A 40 0.56 3.43 0.43
CA GLU A 40 0.83 4.23 1.62
C GLU A 40 -0.39 4.19 2.54
N ILE A 41 -0.16 3.88 3.82
CA ILE A 41 -1.21 3.84 4.84
C ILE A 41 -1.23 5.17 5.58
N ILE A 42 -2.30 5.93 5.35
CA ILE A 42 -2.51 7.23 5.97
C ILE A 42 -3.45 7.05 7.17
N PHE A 43 -2.96 7.27 8.38
CA PHE A 43 -3.77 7.28 9.59
C PHE A 43 -4.35 8.67 9.81
N TRP A 44 -5.68 8.77 9.72
CA TRP A 44 -6.39 10.02 10.00
C TRP A 44 -7.28 9.83 11.23
N LYS A 45 -7.13 10.71 12.22
CA LYS A 45 -7.92 10.70 13.45
C LYS A 45 -8.46 12.11 13.71
N GLY A 46 -9.73 12.34 13.39
CA GLY A 46 -10.47 13.58 13.70
C GLY A 46 -10.59 14.60 12.55
N GLU A 47 -11.59 15.47 12.65
CA GLU A 47 -11.78 16.67 11.82
C GLU A 47 -11.01 17.83 12.50
N ASN A 48 -10.09 18.49 11.80
CA ASN A 48 -9.21 19.58 12.28
C ASN A 48 -7.96 19.17 13.09
N ILE A 49 -7.05 18.39 12.50
CA ILE A 49 -5.66 18.35 12.98
C ILE A 49 -4.78 18.93 11.88
N GLU A 50 -4.06 19.99 12.24
CA GLU A 50 -3.05 20.64 11.41
C GLU A 50 -2.12 19.61 10.77
N HIS A 51 -1.83 19.83 9.49
CA HIS A 51 -1.07 18.94 8.61
C HIS A 51 0.39 18.78 9.08
N SER A 52 0.62 18.01 10.13
CA SER A 52 1.96 17.50 10.43
C SER A 52 2.15 16.20 9.64
N ASN A 53 2.90 16.31 8.54
CA ASN A 53 3.39 15.16 7.76
C ASN A 53 4.15 14.13 8.62
N ASP A 54 4.51 14.44 9.87
CA ASP A 54 5.49 13.67 10.65
C ASP A 54 4.94 12.96 11.90
N ALA A 55 3.65 13.09 12.25
CA ALA A 55 3.16 12.64 13.57
C ALA A 55 1.92 11.72 13.59
N GLY A 56 1.50 11.14 12.45
CA GLY A 56 0.40 10.16 12.45
C GLY A 56 0.73 8.90 13.24
N CYS A 57 -0.13 8.45 14.15
CA CYS A 57 0.02 7.15 14.84
C CYS A 57 0.24 6.03 13.82
N THR A 58 1.25 5.18 14.02
CA THR A 58 1.43 3.97 13.20
C THR A 58 0.50 2.87 13.72
N MET A 59 -0.15 2.13 12.82
CA MET A 59 -0.85 0.90 13.21
C MET A 59 0.11 -0.27 13.25
N ASP A 60 0.10 -0.97 14.38
CA ASP A 60 0.74 -2.26 14.50
C ASP A 60 -0.20 -3.36 14.01
N ILE A 61 0.21 -4.05 12.96
CA ILE A 61 -0.52 -5.17 12.34
C ILE A 61 0.40 -6.39 12.31
N LYS A 62 -0.14 -7.60 12.43
CA LYS A 62 0.67 -8.80 12.20
C LYS A 62 0.87 -8.97 10.70
N LEU A 63 2.04 -9.44 10.28
CA LEU A 63 2.33 -9.68 8.88
C LEU A 63 1.33 -10.65 8.22
N CYS A 64 0.85 -11.67 8.95
CA CYS A 64 -0.17 -12.61 8.50
C CYS A 64 -1.56 -11.99 8.33
N ASP A 65 -1.84 -10.88 9.01
CA ASP A 65 -3.14 -10.19 8.95
C ASP A 65 -3.22 -9.23 7.75
N ILE A 66 -2.08 -8.91 7.12
CA ILE A 66 -2.02 -8.14 5.87
C ILE A 66 -2.37 -9.09 4.71
N PRO A 67 -3.26 -8.70 3.77
CA PRO A 67 -3.58 -9.52 2.60
C PRO A 67 -2.31 -9.91 1.83
N GLN A 68 -1.99 -11.21 1.82
CA GLN A 68 -0.80 -11.71 1.13
C GLN A 68 -0.94 -11.63 -0.38
N ILE A 69 -2.18 -11.71 -0.89
CA ILE A 69 -2.53 -11.59 -2.30
C ILE A 69 -3.56 -10.47 -2.45
N LEU A 70 -3.29 -9.57 -3.39
CA LEU A 70 -4.18 -8.50 -3.81
C LEU A 70 -4.61 -8.76 -5.26
N ASN A 71 -5.92 -8.92 -5.49
CA ASN A 71 -6.48 -9.14 -6.82
C ASN A 71 -7.08 -7.83 -7.34
N LEU A 72 -6.58 -7.33 -8.47
CA LEU A 72 -7.08 -6.13 -9.14
C LEU A 72 -7.15 -6.38 -10.64
N ASP A 73 -8.30 -6.12 -11.26
CA ASP A 73 -8.51 -6.22 -12.71
C ASP A 73 -7.96 -7.51 -13.34
N SER A 74 -8.22 -8.65 -12.69
CA SER A 74 -7.75 -10.01 -13.07
C SER A 74 -6.24 -10.26 -12.93
N VAL A 75 -5.48 -9.32 -12.37
CA VAL A 75 -4.07 -9.47 -12.03
C VAL A 75 -3.94 -9.71 -10.52
N ALA A 76 -3.16 -10.73 -10.16
CA ALA A 76 -2.81 -11.02 -8.77
C ALA A 76 -1.44 -10.41 -8.44
N TYR A 77 -1.36 -9.74 -7.30
CA TYR A 77 -0.12 -9.21 -6.74
C TYR A 77 0.15 -9.84 -5.39
N GLU A 78 1.41 -10.21 -5.14
CA GLU A 78 1.87 -10.76 -3.88
C GLU A 78 2.48 -9.67 -3.00
N LEU A 79 2.16 -9.67 -1.72
CA LEU A 79 2.82 -8.82 -0.73
C LEU A 79 4.30 -9.24 -0.60
N ARG A 80 5.20 -8.33 -0.93
CA ARG A 80 6.66 -8.54 -0.85
C ARG A 80 7.33 -7.69 0.21
N GLY A 81 6.73 -6.57 0.60
CA GLY A 81 7.36 -5.64 1.53
C GLY A 81 6.37 -4.93 2.43
N VAL A 82 6.80 -4.71 3.67
CA VAL A 82 6.17 -3.78 4.62
C VAL A 82 7.28 -2.85 5.11
N ILE A 83 7.04 -1.55 5.00
CA ILE A 83 8.04 -0.52 5.28
C ILE A 83 7.53 0.38 6.40
N HIS A 84 8.45 0.68 7.33
CA HIS A 84 8.32 1.65 8.40
C HIS A 84 9.42 2.69 8.21
N TYR A 85 9.09 3.82 7.60
CA TYR A 85 10.06 4.87 7.25
C TYR A 85 10.64 5.53 8.50
N ARG A 86 9.85 5.75 9.55
CA ARG A 86 10.33 6.45 10.77
C ARG A 86 11.39 5.70 11.57
N ARG A 87 11.43 4.37 11.44
CA ARG A 87 12.41 3.54 12.14
C ARG A 87 13.41 2.88 11.19
N ALA A 88 13.42 3.27 9.91
CA ALA A 88 14.28 2.66 8.88
C ALA A 88 14.21 1.12 8.91
N ARG A 89 13.00 0.56 9.08
CA ARG A 89 12.79 -0.88 9.15
C ARG A 89 12.01 -1.34 7.94
N THR A 90 12.56 -2.33 7.26
CA THR A 90 11.92 -2.94 6.09
C THR A 90 11.77 -4.44 6.32
N TYR A 91 10.54 -4.91 6.23
CA TYR A 91 10.18 -6.31 6.33
C TYR A 91 9.94 -6.82 4.92
N VAL A 92 10.71 -7.82 4.48
CA VAL A 92 10.68 -8.32 3.10
C VAL A 92 10.39 -9.81 3.10
N LYS A 93 9.61 -10.25 2.11
CA LYS A 93 9.36 -11.66 1.81
C LYS A 93 9.99 -11.98 0.46
N ARG A 94 11.09 -12.75 0.44
CA ARG A 94 11.80 -13.13 -0.79
C ARG A 94 11.28 -14.47 -1.32
N CYS A 95 10.79 -14.50 -2.57
CA CYS A 95 10.43 -15.70 -3.34
C CYS A 95 9.79 -16.85 -2.51
N GLY A 96 8.60 -16.64 -1.96
CA GLY A 96 7.84 -17.66 -1.23
C GLY A 96 8.47 -18.14 0.08
N LYS A 97 9.62 -17.58 0.48
CA LYS A 97 10.36 -17.92 1.70
C LYS A 97 10.17 -16.83 2.75
N ASN A 98 10.34 -17.27 3.99
CA ASN A 98 10.13 -16.57 5.26
C ASN A 98 10.35 -15.06 5.25
N TRP A 99 9.61 -14.36 6.11
CA TRP A 99 9.82 -12.94 6.34
C TRP A 99 11.20 -12.65 6.92
N GLU A 100 11.80 -11.56 6.46
CA GLU A 100 13.09 -11.06 6.94
C GLU A 100 13.00 -9.57 7.24
N LEU A 101 13.59 -9.15 8.36
CA LEU A 101 13.75 -7.75 8.75
C LEU A 101 15.13 -7.25 8.33
N PHE A 102 15.15 -6.17 7.58
CA PHE A 102 16.31 -5.31 7.34
C PHE A 102 16.21 -4.10 8.26
N ASP A 103 17.23 -3.96 9.10
CA ASP A 103 17.39 -2.88 10.07
C ASP A 103 18.82 -2.37 9.89
N ASP A 104 18.99 -1.08 9.60
CA ASP A 104 20.28 -0.49 9.27
C ASP A 104 21.33 -0.64 10.38
N LEU A 105 20.87 -0.82 11.64
CA LEU A 105 21.75 -1.09 12.77
C LEU A 105 22.32 -2.52 12.76
N LYS A 106 21.81 -3.40 11.89
CA LYS A 106 22.20 -4.81 11.78
C LYS A 106 22.85 -5.09 10.43
N LYS A 107 24.01 -5.75 10.47
CA LYS A 107 24.76 -6.14 9.27
C LYS A 107 24.07 -7.17 8.38
N LYS A 108 23.08 -7.89 8.91
CA LYS A 108 22.40 -9.00 8.22
C LYS A 108 20.90 -8.93 8.46
N ALA A 109 20.14 -9.40 7.48
CA ALA A 109 18.71 -9.60 7.59
C ALA A 109 18.39 -10.59 8.73
N VAL A 110 17.33 -10.30 9.48
CA VAL A 110 16.87 -11.12 10.61
C VAL A 110 15.60 -11.86 10.21
N PRO A 111 15.58 -13.20 10.20
CA PRO A 111 14.36 -13.96 9.97
C PRO A 111 13.31 -13.65 11.03
N ILE A 112 12.06 -13.46 10.62
CA ILE A 112 10.93 -13.20 11.52
C ILE A 112 9.73 -14.07 11.14
N LYS A 113 8.80 -14.20 12.08
CA LYS A 113 7.58 -14.98 11.91
C LYS A 113 6.49 -14.11 11.29
N GLU A 114 5.57 -14.74 10.57
CA GLU A 114 4.37 -14.06 10.06
C GLU A 114 3.47 -13.50 11.17
N THR A 115 3.56 -14.05 12.38
CA THR A 115 2.83 -13.57 13.56
C THR A 115 3.44 -12.34 14.20
N THR A 116 4.60 -11.88 13.74
CA THR A 116 5.27 -10.68 14.23
C THR A 116 4.41 -9.44 13.95
N LYS A 117 4.16 -8.64 14.99
CA LYS A 117 3.55 -7.32 14.87
C LYS A 117 4.57 -6.33 14.31
N VAL A 118 4.18 -5.62 13.28
CA VAL A 118 4.98 -4.61 12.61
C VAL A 118 4.18 -3.32 12.50
N SER A 119 4.84 -2.19 12.72
CA SER A 119 4.26 -0.90 12.39
C SER A 119 4.31 -0.74 10.88
N CYS A 120 3.16 -0.46 10.26
CA CYS A 120 3.00 -0.48 8.83
C CYS A 120 2.64 0.91 8.30
N GLU A 121 3.48 1.46 7.43
CA GLU A 121 3.26 2.77 6.82
C GLU A 121 3.22 2.68 5.29
N LEU A 122 3.95 1.73 4.70
CA LEU A 122 3.94 1.49 3.25
C LEU A 122 3.96 -0.02 2.96
N LEU A 123 3.08 -0.47 2.07
CA LEU A 123 3.03 -1.84 1.56
C LEU A 123 3.56 -1.88 0.14
N LEU A 124 4.36 -2.91 -0.15
CA LEU A 124 4.86 -3.22 -1.49
C LEU A 124 4.27 -4.54 -1.96
N TYR A 125 3.52 -4.47 -3.05
CA TYR A 125 2.99 -5.60 -3.79
C TYR A 125 3.66 -5.73 -5.14
N THR A 126 3.95 -6.96 -5.57
CA THR A 126 4.56 -7.25 -6.88
C THR A 126 3.72 -8.27 -7.63
N ILE A 127 3.62 -8.16 -8.95
CA ILE A 127 2.86 -9.08 -9.79
C ILE A 127 3.25 -10.55 -9.54
N LEU A 128 2.26 -11.40 -9.32
CA LEU A 128 2.39 -12.85 -9.15
C LEU A 128 2.22 -13.54 -10.52
N ALA A 129 3.13 -13.24 -11.47
CA ALA A 129 3.26 -13.82 -12.81
C ALA A 129 2.04 -13.80 -13.77
N TYR A 130 2.33 -13.55 -15.06
CA TYR A 130 1.38 -13.57 -16.18
C TYR A 130 0.69 -14.94 -16.31
N VAL A 131 -0.64 -14.98 -16.19
CA VAL A 131 -1.40 -16.08 -16.80
C VAL A 131 -1.37 -15.85 -18.30
N SER A 132 -0.38 -16.45 -18.98
CA SER A 132 -0.39 -16.56 -20.44
C SER A 132 -1.48 -17.55 -20.80
N ILE A 133 -2.69 -17.05 -21.06
CA ILE A 133 -3.74 -17.83 -21.72
C ILE A 133 -3.30 -17.90 -23.19
N LYS A 134 -2.82 -19.08 -23.60
CA LYS A 134 -2.58 -19.44 -24.99
C LYS A 134 -3.88 -19.48 -25.78
#